data_AF-A0A5F2AZC7-F1
#
_entry.id   AF-A0A5F2AZC7-F1
#
_cell.length_a   1.000
_cell.length_b   1.000
_cell.length_c   1.000
_cell.angle_alpha   90.00
_cell.angle_beta   90.00
_cell.angle_gamma   90.00
#
_symmetry.space_group_name_H-M   'P 1'
#
loop_
_entity.id
_entity.type
_entity.pdbx_description
1 polymer ?
#
loop_
_entity_poly.entity_id
_entity_poly.type
_entity_poly.pdbx_seq_one_letter_code
_entity_poly.pdbx_strand_id
1 'polypeptide(L)'
;MKSKYKLEPIIAEREFRIQFGKEKYEITIRIGKPKPHPEPDLDWYCSFQILGIPSERITSKIFTSIGFDAVDAIHQTFVCVGLFLSSYLRRKHPQLKRLSPRDLNFPQVTSLRRIRWDEFLKRFRKRNFTVEWKCGSSDSETWI
;
A
#
# COMPACT_ATOMS: atom_id res chain seq x y z
N MET A 1 13.34 13.23 9.55
CA MET A 1 12.39 13.02 10.67
C MET A 1 12.33 11.55 10.98
N LYS A 2 12.45 11.16 12.27
CA LYS A 2 12.04 9.82 12.71
C LYS A 2 10.52 9.73 12.57
N SER A 3 9.99 8.59 12.14
CA SER A 3 8.53 8.37 12.13
C SER A 3 8.00 8.46 13.57
N LYS A 4 6.91 9.19 13.79
CA LYS A 4 6.18 9.21 15.08
C LYS A 4 5.56 7.83 15.38
N TYR A 5 5.27 7.06 14.34
CA TYR A 5 4.60 5.76 14.41
C TYR A 5 5.60 4.62 14.21
N LYS A 6 5.50 3.61 15.08
CA LYS A 6 6.17 2.31 14.94
C LYS A 6 5.28 1.37 14.12
N LEU A 7 5.86 0.32 13.55
CA LEU A 7 5.07 -0.77 12.98
C LEU A 7 4.50 -1.56 14.16
N GLU A 8 3.19 -1.52 14.32
CA GLU A 8 2.47 -2.30 15.33
C GLU A 8 2.53 -3.80 15.01
N PRO A 9 2.22 -4.70 15.96
CA PRO A 9 2.24 -6.15 15.74
C PRO A 9 1.51 -6.52 14.45
N ILE A 10 2.18 -7.25 13.56
CA ILE A 10 1.70 -7.51 12.20
C ILE A 10 0.45 -8.39 12.28
N ILE A 11 -0.66 -7.93 11.70
CA ILE A 11 -1.93 -8.66 11.61
C ILE A 11 -2.20 -9.22 10.21
N ALA A 12 -1.51 -8.68 9.18
CA ALA A 12 -1.57 -9.19 7.82
C ALA A 12 -0.25 -8.90 7.10
N GLU A 13 0.19 -9.85 6.29
CA GLU A 13 1.28 -9.69 5.34
C GLU A 13 0.79 -10.13 3.96
N ARG A 14 1.24 -9.47 2.89
CA ARG A 14 0.94 -9.86 1.51
C ARG A 14 2.15 -9.63 0.62
N GLU A 15 2.53 -10.68 -0.09
CA GLU A 15 3.63 -10.65 -1.07
C GLU A 15 3.10 -10.52 -2.49
N PHE A 16 3.85 -9.80 -3.31
CA PHE A 16 3.51 -9.53 -4.70
C PHE A 16 4.75 -9.73 -5.55
N ARG A 17 4.60 -10.47 -6.66
CA ARG A 17 5.56 -10.44 -7.77
C ARG A 17 4.95 -9.64 -8.91
N ILE A 18 5.71 -8.69 -9.44
CA ILE A 18 5.33 -7.91 -10.61
C ILE A 18 6.47 -8.02 -11.60
N GLN A 19 6.21 -8.62 -12.77
CA GLN A 19 7.17 -8.69 -13.86
C GLN A 19 6.78 -7.71 -14.96
N PHE A 20 7.72 -6.87 -15.38
CA PHE A 20 7.58 -6.01 -16.55
C PHE A 20 8.74 -6.21 -17.52
N GLY A 21 8.50 -6.97 -18.59
CA GLY A 21 9.55 -7.40 -19.51
C GLY A 21 10.58 -8.27 -18.80
N LYS A 22 11.82 -7.77 -18.68
CA LYS A 22 12.92 -8.42 -17.94
C LYS A 22 13.02 -7.98 -16.48
N GLU A 23 12.37 -6.88 -16.09
CA GLU A 23 12.39 -6.41 -14.70
C GLU A 23 11.42 -7.22 -13.84
N LYS A 24 11.86 -7.57 -12.63
CA LYS A 24 11.06 -8.26 -11.62
C LYS A 24 11.09 -7.46 -10.33
N TYR A 25 9.92 -7.30 -9.73
CA TYR A 25 9.72 -6.66 -8.44
C TYR A 25 9.12 -7.69 -7.50
N GLU A 26 9.79 -7.96 -6.38
CA GLU A 26 9.24 -8.74 -5.27
C GLU A 26 8.94 -7.75 -4.15
N ILE A 27 7.68 -7.64 -3.74
CA ILE A 27 7.21 -6.58 -2.83
C ILE A 27 6.42 -7.24 -1.70
N THR A 28 6.90 -7.11 -0.46
CA THR A 28 6.20 -7.58 0.74
C THR A 28 5.57 -6.41 1.46
N ILE A 29 4.31 -6.55 1.87
CA ILE A 29 3.52 -5.48 2.49
C ILE A 29 3.05 -5.96 3.85
N ARG A 30 3.45 -5.24 4.90
CA ARG A 30 3.16 -5.55 6.30
C ARG A 30 2.16 -4.56 6.86
N ILE A 31 1.08 -5.06 7.45
CA ILE A 31 0.03 -4.26 8.08
C ILE A 31 0.05 -4.57 9.58
N GLY A 32 0.36 -3.56 10.38
CA GLY A 32 0.32 -3.61 11.83
C GLY A 32 -1.10 -3.46 12.38
N LYS A 33 -1.33 -3.96 13.58
CA LYS A 33 -2.62 -3.86 14.28
C LYS A 33 -3.09 -2.40 14.39
N PRO A 34 -4.32 -2.05 13.96
CA PRO A 34 -4.83 -0.69 14.13
C PRO A 34 -4.99 -0.34 15.61
N LYS A 35 -4.87 0.95 15.93
CA LYS A 35 -5.02 1.50 17.29
C LYS A 35 -5.73 2.86 17.26
N PRO A 36 -6.37 3.28 18.37
CA PRO A 36 -6.81 4.66 18.54
C PRO A 36 -5.63 5.62 18.38
N HIS A 37 -5.87 6.75 17.73
CA HIS A 37 -4.86 7.77 17.51
C HIS A 37 -4.64 8.61 18.78
N PRO A 38 -3.39 8.99 19.14
CA PRO A 38 -3.12 9.77 20.36
C PRO A 38 -3.57 11.24 20.28
N GLU A 39 -3.84 11.76 19.08
CA GLU A 39 -4.54 13.04 18.89
C GLU A 39 -6.03 12.74 18.68
N PRO A 40 -6.95 13.34 19.47
CA PRO A 40 -8.36 12.92 19.55
C PRO A 40 -9.14 13.16 18.26
N ASP A 41 -8.75 14.14 17.43
CA ASP A 41 -9.45 14.50 16.18
C ASP A 41 -9.17 13.53 15.01
N LEU A 42 -8.39 12.47 15.25
CA LEU A 42 -7.90 11.54 14.22
C LEU A 42 -8.26 10.08 14.50
N ASP A 43 -9.27 9.84 15.34
CA ASP A 43 -9.96 8.55 15.56
C ASP A 43 -9.01 7.34 15.70
N TRP A 44 -8.76 6.60 14.62
CA TRP A 44 -7.90 5.41 14.56
C TRP A 44 -6.82 5.53 13.49
N TYR A 45 -5.68 4.88 13.73
CA TYR A 45 -4.63 4.70 12.72
C TYR A 45 -4.25 3.23 12.53
N CYS A 46 -3.74 2.93 11.34
CA CYS A 46 -3.13 1.65 11.02
C CYS A 46 -1.74 1.90 10.43
N SER A 47 -0.70 1.31 11.04
CA SER A 47 0.69 1.41 10.57
C SER A 47 1.00 0.34 9.53
N PHE A 48 1.69 0.67 8.45
CA PHE A 48 2.10 -0.30 7.45
C PHE A 48 3.52 -0.04 6.90
N GLN A 49 4.12 -1.08 6.33
CA GLN A 49 5.44 -1.02 5.69
C GLN A 49 5.40 -1.69 4.31
N ILE A 50 6.15 -1.15 3.36
CA ILE A 50 6.29 -1.71 2.01
C ILE A 50 7.79 -2.00 1.77
N LEU A 51 8.10 -3.29 1.60
CA LEU A 51 9.45 -3.81 1.40
C LEU A 51 9.70 -4.11 -0.09
N GLY A 52 10.95 -4.46 -0.43
CA GLY A 52 11.31 -4.93 -1.79
C GLY A 52 11.34 -3.86 -2.88
N ILE A 53 11.10 -2.60 -2.52
CA ILE A 53 11.21 -1.47 -3.45
C ILE A 53 12.63 -0.91 -3.43
N PRO A 54 13.33 -0.82 -4.60
CA PRO A 54 14.67 -0.27 -4.69
C PRO A 54 14.66 1.26 -4.52
N SER A 55 14.63 1.68 -3.25
CA SER A 55 14.95 3.00 -2.72
C SER A 55 14.94 2.90 -1.18
N GLU A 56 16.10 2.92 -0.53
CA GLU A 56 16.25 2.67 0.92
C GLU A 56 15.29 3.50 1.79
N ARG A 57 15.00 4.73 1.37
CA ARG A 57 14.09 5.67 2.05
C ARG A 57 12.63 5.23 2.08
N ILE A 58 12.22 4.30 1.23
CA ILE A 58 10.87 3.71 1.20
C ILE A 58 10.86 2.41 2.00
N THR A 59 11.83 1.53 1.75
CA THR A 59 11.92 0.20 2.38
C THR A 59 12.06 0.29 3.91
N SER A 60 12.76 1.31 4.40
CA SER A 60 12.91 1.61 5.84
C SER A 60 11.78 2.46 6.44
N LYS A 61 10.81 2.94 5.64
CA LYS A 61 9.75 3.84 6.13
C LYS A 61 8.51 3.06 6.57
N ILE A 62 8.08 3.36 7.80
CA ILE A 62 6.75 3.03 8.30
C ILE A 62 5.81 4.17 7.89
N PHE A 63 4.68 3.81 7.32
CA PHE A 63 3.60 4.69 6.92
C PHE A 63 2.39 4.47 7.83
N THR A 64 1.44 5.40 7.81
CA THR A 64 0.15 5.26 8.50
C THR A 64 -0.99 5.68 7.62
N SER A 65 -2.12 5.00 7.75
CA SER A 65 -3.45 5.52 7.36
C SER A 65 -4.22 5.95 8.61
N ILE A 66 -5.14 6.88 8.43
CA ILE A 66 -6.15 7.27 9.43
C ILE A 66 -7.51 6.76 8.96
N GLY A 67 -8.35 6.31 9.87
CA GLY A 67 -9.74 5.94 9.63
C GLY A 67 -10.62 6.23 10.84
N PHE A 68 -11.93 6.29 10.66
CA PHE A 68 -12.87 6.61 11.76
C PHE A 68 -13.00 5.47 12.79
N ASP A 69 -12.69 4.24 12.38
CA ASP A 69 -12.57 3.09 13.25
C ASP A 69 -11.39 2.19 12.82
N ALA A 70 -11.20 1.08 13.55
CA ALA A 70 -10.14 0.11 13.27
C ALA A 70 -10.23 -0.53 11.86
N VAL A 71 -11.44 -0.75 11.35
CA VAL A 71 -11.71 -1.42 10.08
C VAL A 71 -11.51 -0.46 8.92
N ASP A 72 -12.01 0.77 9.01
CA ASP A 72 -11.71 1.84 8.06
C ASP A 72 -10.22 2.15 8.04
N ALA A 73 -9.53 2.22 9.20
CA ALA A 73 -8.09 2.44 9.22
C ALA A 73 -7.31 1.36 8.42
N ILE A 74 -7.69 0.08 8.55
CA ILE A 74 -7.14 -1.03 7.73
C ILE A 74 -7.50 -0.84 6.24
N HIS A 75 -8.76 -0.53 5.92
CA HIS A 75 -9.21 -0.28 4.55
C HIS A 75 -8.44 0.86 3.88
N GLN A 76 -8.25 1.99 4.59
CA GLN A 76 -7.44 3.12 4.13
C GLN A 76 -5.96 2.74 3.96
N THR A 77 -5.41 1.81 4.76
CA THR A 77 -4.06 1.26 4.52
C THR A 77 -4.00 0.58 3.15
N PHE A 78 -4.97 -0.29 2.82
CA PHE A 78 -5.02 -0.93 1.49
C PHE A 78 -5.17 0.08 0.34
N VAL A 79 -5.97 1.14 0.52
CA VAL A 79 -6.09 2.25 -0.45
C VAL A 79 -4.74 2.95 -0.64
N CYS A 80 -4.07 3.35 0.45
CA CYS A 80 -2.77 4.02 0.42
C CYS A 80 -1.70 3.15 -0.24
N VAL A 81 -1.64 1.86 0.08
CA VAL A 81 -0.73 0.90 -0.54
C VAL A 81 -0.95 0.81 -2.05
N GLY A 82 -2.20 0.62 -2.50
CA GLY A 82 -2.52 0.52 -3.92
C GLY A 82 -2.21 1.81 -4.70
N LEU A 83 -2.47 2.98 -4.12
CA LEU A 83 -2.08 4.27 -4.70
C LEU A 83 -0.55 4.44 -4.76
N PHE A 84 0.16 3.99 -3.72
CA PHE A 84 1.60 4.13 -3.63
C PHE A 84 2.30 3.27 -4.68
N LEU A 85 2.00 1.97 -4.71
CA LEU A 85 2.56 1.03 -5.69
C LEU A 85 2.20 1.46 -7.11
N SER A 86 0.96 1.88 -7.33
CA SER A 86 0.56 2.34 -8.66
C SER A 86 1.29 3.63 -9.08
N SER A 87 1.55 4.56 -8.16
CA SER A 87 2.39 5.75 -8.43
C SER A 87 3.85 5.39 -8.69
N TYR A 88 4.42 4.46 -7.90
CA TYR A 88 5.80 4.02 -8.02
C TYR A 88 6.10 3.36 -9.37
N LEU A 89 5.32 2.34 -9.73
CA LEU A 89 5.49 1.61 -10.99
C LEU A 89 5.29 2.51 -12.21
N ARG A 90 4.39 3.50 -12.14
CA ARG A 90 4.23 4.53 -13.20
C ARG A 90 5.45 5.41 -13.42
N ARG A 91 6.23 5.68 -12.37
CA ARG A 91 7.46 6.48 -12.46
C ARG A 91 8.63 5.66 -13.02
N LYS A 92 8.69 4.37 -12.68
CA LYS A 92 9.68 3.42 -13.23
C LYS A 92 9.38 3.02 -14.67
N HIS A 93 8.10 2.87 -14.99
CA HIS A 93 7.59 2.45 -16.30
C HIS A 93 6.61 3.49 -16.85
N PRO A 94 7.09 4.55 -17.54
CA PRO A 94 6.24 5.59 -18.11
C PRO A 94 5.20 5.10 -19.13
N GLN A 95 5.36 3.90 -19.69
CA GLN A 95 4.38 3.18 -20.50
C GLN A 95 3.16 2.75 -19.69
N LEU A 96 3.34 2.43 -18.41
CA LEU A 96 2.29 2.09 -17.45
C LEU A 96 1.52 3.33 -16.95
N LYS A 97 1.48 4.49 -17.65
CA LYS A 97 0.63 5.68 -17.31
C LYS A 97 -0.77 5.29 -16.81
N ARG A 98 -1.22 4.22 -17.44
CA ARG A 98 -2.50 3.55 -17.42
C ARG A 98 -2.77 2.78 -16.10
N LEU A 99 -1.80 2.60 -15.24
CA LEU A 99 -1.84 1.76 -14.04
C LEU A 99 -2.61 2.38 -12.84
N SER A 100 -3.55 1.63 -12.24
CA SER A 100 -4.39 2.01 -11.08
C SER A 100 -4.35 1.00 -9.91
N PRO A 101 -4.87 1.36 -8.71
CA PRO A 101 -4.92 0.45 -7.54
C PRO A 101 -5.77 -0.80 -7.74
N ARG A 102 -6.91 -0.72 -8.45
CA ARG A 102 -7.81 -1.86 -8.68
C ARG A 102 -7.10 -2.98 -9.43
N ASP A 103 -6.32 -2.59 -10.42
CA ASP A 103 -5.58 -3.54 -11.23
C ASP A 103 -4.59 -4.32 -10.34
N LEU A 104 -4.03 -3.70 -9.28
CA LEU A 104 -3.21 -4.33 -8.20
C LEU A 104 -4.06 -5.03 -7.10
N ASN A 105 -5.35 -5.33 -7.31
CA ASN A 105 -6.30 -5.83 -6.29
C ASN A 105 -6.18 -5.10 -4.94
N PHE A 106 -6.12 -3.77 -5.03
CA PHE A 106 -6.35 -2.86 -3.91
C PHE A 106 -7.62 -2.04 -4.16
N PRO A 107 -8.33 -1.63 -3.09
CA PRO A 107 -9.47 -0.73 -3.20
C PRO A 107 -9.06 0.59 -3.88
N GLN A 108 -9.94 1.12 -4.73
CA GLN A 108 -9.80 2.48 -5.25
C GLN A 108 -10.31 3.48 -4.21
N VAL A 109 -9.86 4.72 -4.32
CA VAL A 109 -10.42 5.84 -3.54
C VAL A 109 -11.88 6.04 -3.94
N THR A 110 -12.80 5.60 -3.09
CA THR A 110 -14.26 5.79 -3.27
C THR A 110 -14.74 7.16 -2.82
N SER A 111 -14.04 7.80 -1.87
CA SER A 111 -14.26 9.22 -1.54
C SER A 111 -12.95 9.94 -1.18
N LEU A 112 -12.81 11.19 -1.64
CA LEU A 112 -11.63 12.03 -1.36
C LEU A 112 -11.64 12.64 0.05
N ARG A 113 -12.73 12.48 0.81
CA ARG A 113 -13.10 13.37 1.94
C ARG A 113 -12.34 13.17 3.25
N ARG A 114 -11.60 12.06 3.44
CA ARG A 114 -10.91 11.76 4.73
C ARG A 114 -9.46 11.29 4.62
N ILE A 115 -8.90 11.16 3.41
CA ILE A 115 -7.45 10.99 3.27
C ILE A 115 -6.82 12.34 3.59
N ARG A 116 -6.05 12.45 4.69
CA ARG A 116 -5.16 13.60 4.94
C ARG A 116 -4.03 13.57 3.91
N TRP A 117 -4.27 14.24 2.79
CA TRP A 117 -3.44 14.19 1.59
C TRP A 117 -2.04 14.82 1.73
N ASP A 118 -1.80 15.55 2.83
CA ASP A 118 -0.60 16.35 3.11
C ASP A 118 0.69 15.54 3.07
N GLU A 119 0.66 14.25 3.43
CA GLU A 119 1.81 13.34 3.34
C GLU A 119 1.92 12.58 2.00
N PHE A 120 0.88 12.61 1.16
CA PHE A 120 0.72 11.61 0.09
C PHE A 120 0.63 12.17 -1.34
N LEU A 121 0.22 13.44 -1.54
CA LEU A 121 0.12 14.02 -2.90
C LEU A 121 1.43 14.54 -3.50
N LYS A 122 2.11 13.69 -4.27
CA LYS A 122 2.72 14.13 -5.55
C LYS A 122 2.36 13.21 -6.74
N ARG A 123 1.19 13.54 -7.35
CA ARG A 123 0.86 13.50 -8.80
C ARG A 123 0.43 12.21 -9.56
N PHE A 124 -0.65 12.39 -10.36
CA PHE A 124 -0.99 11.86 -11.71
C PHE A 124 -1.74 10.51 -11.96
N ARG A 125 -2.17 10.26 -13.22
CA ARG A 125 -3.52 9.75 -13.62
C ARG A 125 -3.58 8.74 -14.83
N LYS A 126 -4.29 7.60 -14.64
CA LYS A 126 -5.26 6.81 -15.49
C LYS A 126 -4.98 5.76 -16.62
N ARG A 127 -5.57 4.54 -16.36
CA ARG A 127 -6.44 3.52 -17.08
C ARG A 127 -5.94 2.23 -17.86
N ASN A 128 -5.76 1.08 -17.17
CA ASN A 128 -5.49 -0.34 -17.57
C ASN A 128 -4.03 -0.88 -17.71
N PHE A 129 -3.81 -2.09 -17.16
CA PHE A 129 -2.75 -3.14 -17.29
C PHE A 129 -3.28 -4.39 -16.53
N THR A 130 -2.47 -5.45 -16.32
CA THR A 130 -2.87 -6.73 -15.68
C THR A 130 -1.97 -7.09 -14.49
N VAL A 131 -2.48 -7.83 -13.49
CA VAL A 131 -1.75 -8.30 -12.30
C VAL A 131 -2.27 -9.66 -11.83
N GLU A 132 -1.36 -10.45 -11.26
CA GLU A 132 -1.53 -11.83 -10.77
C GLU A 132 -1.19 -11.91 -9.27
N TRP A 133 -1.61 -12.99 -8.59
CA TRP A 133 -1.49 -13.12 -7.12
C TRP A 133 -1.00 -14.51 -6.72
N LYS A 134 -0.27 -14.58 -5.60
CA LYS A 134 -0.07 -15.84 -4.90
C LYS A 134 -1.20 -16.02 -3.88
N CYS A 135 -1.93 -17.13 -3.97
CA CYS A 135 -2.76 -17.61 -2.87
C CYS A 135 -1.97 -18.73 -2.18
N GLY A 136 -1.54 -18.48 -0.93
CA GLY A 136 -0.95 -19.51 -0.08
C GLY A 136 -2.00 -20.02 0.91
N SER A 137 -2.41 -21.27 0.77
CA SER A 137 -2.84 -22.09 1.91
C SER A 137 -1.66 -22.97 2.34
N SER A 138 -1.75 -23.61 3.51
CA SER A 138 -0.63 -24.28 4.19
C SER A 138 0.09 -25.38 3.39
N ASP A 139 -0.53 -25.90 2.33
CA ASP A 139 -0.12 -27.16 1.69
C ASP A 139 0.21 -27.03 0.19
N SER A 140 0.12 -25.84 -0.42
CA SER A 140 0.65 -25.61 -1.76
C SER A 140 0.97 -24.14 -2.09
N GLU A 141 2.14 -23.91 -2.68
CA GLU A 141 2.50 -22.62 -3.25
C GLU A 141 2.18 -22.55 -4.74
N THR A 142 1.09 -21.87 -5.13
CA THR A 142 0.75 -21.66 -6.55
C THR A 142 0.49 -20.20 -6.87
N TRP A 143 0.92 -19.79 -8.07
CA TRP A 143 0.65 -18.48 -8.68
C TRP A 143 -0.63 -18.58 -9.52
N ILE A 144 -1.49 -17.57 -9.43
CA ILE A 144 -2.80 -17.47 -10.12
C ILE A 144 -2.89 -16.13 -10.87
#